data_AF-A0A2T3NDA7-F1
#
_entry.id   AF-A0A2T3NDA7-F1
#
_cell.length_a   1.000
_cell.length_b   1.000
_cell.length_c   1.000
_cell.angle_alpha   90.00
_cell.angle_beta   90.00
_cell.angle_gamma   90.00
#
_symmetry.space_group_name_H-M   'P 1'
#
loop_
_entity.id
_entity.type
_entity.pdbx_description
1 polymer ?
#
loop_
_entity_poly.entity_id
_entity_poly.type
_entity_poly.pdbx_seq_one_letter_code
_entity_poly.pdbx_strand_id
1 'polypeptide(L)'
;MDFDFAVEQIKLVGLEQGYEVGEGERTFELFIDNHHAVAYKIVANNSSGYIQVHQWECGEDGSGGKYGRGVYSLRSYSDVAHFCQILVASAFIRARRRD
;
A
#
# COMPACT_ATOMS: atom_id res chain seq x y z
N MET A 1 10.16 -4.75 14.94
CA MET A 1 9.99 -5.45 13.65
C MET A 1 11.10 -5.00 12.74
N ASP A 2 11.73 -5.90 12.00
CA ASP A 2 12.65 -5.49 10.93
C ASP A 2 11.85 -4.83 9.79
N PHE A 3 12.14 -3.56 9.51
CA PHE A 3 11.41 -2.78 8.50
C PHE A 3 11.80 -3.17 7.09
N ASP A 4 13.05 -3.53 6.84
CA ASP A 4 13.50 -3.88 5.50
C ASP A 4 12.86 -5.19 5.07
N PHE A 5 12.89 -6.18 5.97
CA PHE A 5 12.18 -7.45 5.74
C PHE A 5 10.67 -7.22 5.55
N ALA A 6 10.02 -6.42 6.41
CA ALA A 6 8.59 -6.17 6.32
C ALA A 6 8.19 -5.46 5.01
N VAL A 7 8.97 -4.46 4.59
CA VAL A 7 8.77 -3.75 3.32
C VAL A 7 8.96 -4.70 2.14
N GLU A 8 9.99 -5.56 2.18
CA GLU A 8 10.20 -6.58 1.15
C GLU A 8 9.00 -7.52 1.03
N GLN A 9 8.44 -8.00 2.15
CA GLN A 9 7.23 -8.84 2.12
C GLN A 9 6.04 -8.12 1.48
N ILE A 10 5.83 -6.84 1.82
CA ILE A 10 4.76 -6.01 1.24
C ILE A 10 4.95 -5.87 -0.28
N LYS A 11 6.18 -5.63 -0.74
CA LYS A 11 6.50 -5.51 -2.18
C LYS A 11 6.28 -6.84 -2.90
N LEU A 12 6.78 -7.94 -2.36
CA LEU A 12 6.64 -9.28 -2.95
C LEU A 12 5.18 -9.68 -3.10
N VAL A 13 4.37 -9.53 -2.05
CA VAL A 13 2.92 -9.82 -2.12
C VAL A 13 2.24 -8.87 -3.10
N GLY A 14 2.54 -7.56 -3.05
CA GLY A 14 1.98 -6.60 -4.01
C GLY A 14 2.23 -7.02 -5.46
N LEU A 15 3.48 -7.33 -5.81
CA LEU A 15 3.87 -7.80 -7.15
C LEU A 15 3.14 -9.09 -7.55
N GLU A 16 3.06 -10.06 -6.63
CA GLU A 16 2.32 -11.31 -6.86
C GLU A 16 0.84 -11.05 -7.19
N GLN A 17 0.22 -10.08 -6.54
CA GLN A 17 -1.19 -9.69 -6.77
C GLN A 17 -1.37 -8.73 -7.96
N GLY A 18 -0.30 -8.44 -8.70
CA GLY A 18 -0.32 -7.60 -9.89
C GLY A 18 -0.29 -6.09 -9.62
N TYR A 19 0.12 -5.65 -8.43
CA TYR A 19 0.44 -4.25 -8.18
C TYR A 19 1.77 -3.87 -8.83
N GLU A 20 1.82 -2.67 -9.40
CA GLU A 20 3.03 -1.95 -9.68
C GLU A 20 3.58 -1.33 -8.39
N VAL A 21 4.91 -1.34 -8.27
CA VAL A 21 5.65 -0.76 -7.14
C VAL A 21 6.41 0.45 -7.64
N GLY A 22 6.08 1.63 -7.11
CA GLY A 22 6.79 2.87 -7.42
C GLY A 22 8.23 2.88 -6.90
N GLU A 23 8.99 3.90 -7.30
CA GLU A 23 10.38 4.06 -6.89
C GLU A 23 10.52 4.29 -5.37
N GLY A 24 11.61 3.78 -4.80
CA GLY A 24 12.01 4.02 -3.40
C GLY A 24 12.12 2.74 -2.55
N GLU A 25 13.12 2.72 -1.68
CA GLU A 25 13.39 1.56 -0.82
C GLU A 25 12.39 1.46 0.32
N ARG A 26 12.20 2.55 1.06
CA ARG A 26 11.38 2.62 2.29
C ARG A 26 10.21 3.60 2.21
N THR A 27 10.09 4.33 1.10
CA THR A 27 8.90 5.13 0.80
C THR A 27 8.57 4.90 -0.66
N PHE A 28 7.43 4.31 -0.93
CA PHE A 28 7.06 3.88 -2.28
C PHE A 28 5.54 3.77 -2.40
N GLU A 29 5.07 3.65 -3.63
CA GLU A 29 3.67 3.52 -3.97
C GLU A 29 3.36 2.09 -4.45
N LEU A 30 2.15 1.63 -4.18
CA LEU A 30 1.59 0.35 -4.64
C LEU A 30 0.26 0.64 -5.32
N PHE A 31 0.12 0.30 -6.59
CA PHE A 31 -1.13 0.53 -7.33
C PHE A 31 -1.28 -0.51 -8.45
N ILE A 32 -2.50 -0.86 -8.86
CA ILE A 32 -2.70 -1.76 -10.01
C ILE A 32 -3.17 -1.01 -11.26
N ASP A 33 -3.84 0.13 -11.06
CA ASP A 33 -4.24 1.04 -12.13
C ASP A 33 -4.13 2.44 -11.54
N ASN A 34 -3.54 3.34 -12.31
CA ASN A 34 -2.96 4.57 -11.79
C ASN A 34 -4.05 5.45 -11.15
N HIS A 35 -3.85 5.86 -9.90
CA HIS A 35 -4.71 6.81 -9.15
C HIS A 35 -6.18 6.38 -8.88
N HIS A 36 -6.43 5.10 -8.58
CA HIS A 36 -7.75 4.58 -8.16
C HIS A 36 -7.82 4.20 -6.67
N ALA A 37 -9.00 3.75 -6.21
CA ALA A 37 -9.29 3.42 -4.81
C ALA A 37 -8.36 2.35 -4.19
N VAL A 38 -7.62 1.60 -5.02
CA VAL A 38 -6.68 0.55 -4.63
C VAL A 38 -5.25 0.99 -4.96
N ALA A 39 -4.88 2.14 -4.39
CA ALA A 39 -3.53 2.67 -4.44
C ALA A 39 -3.09 3.09 -3.03
N TYR A 40 -1.87 2.69 -2.65
CA TYR A 40 -1.31 2.90 -1.33
C TYR A 40 0.06 3.53 -1.41
N LYS A 41 0.38 4.42 -0.47
CA LYS A 41 1.73 4.90 -0.22
C LYS A 41 2.23 4.33 1.10
N ILE A 42 3.36 3.67 1.03
CA ILE A 42 4.02 3.05 2.18
C ILE A 42 5.14 3.98 2.64
N VAL A 43 5.23 4.24 3.94
CA VAL A 43 6.28 5.07 4.54
C VAL A 43 6.86 4.33 5.74
N ALA A 44 8.01 3.68 5.55
CA ALA A 44 8.78 2.98 6.57
C ALA A 44 9.92 3.87 7.08
N ASN A 45 9.57 4.91 7.84
CA ASN A 45 10.57 5.77 8.49
C ASN A 45 10.95 5.22 9.87
N ASN A 46 12.25 5.10 10.13
CA ASN A 46 12.76 4.69 11.45
C ASN A 46 12.32 5.63 12.57
N SER A 47 12.07 6.93 12.28
CA SER A 47 11.70 7.91 13.31
C SER A 47 10.29 7.73 13.88
N SER A 48 9.35 7.15 13.12
CA SER A 48 7.99 6.90 13.61
C SER A 48 7.87 5.64 14.47
N GLY A 49 8.82 4.72 14.36
CA GLY A 49 8.77 3.43 15.07
C GLY A 49 7.74 2.43 14.53
N TYR A 50 7.10 2.73 13.40
CA TYR A 50 6.20 1.84 12.66
C TYR A 50 6.13 2.22 11.17
N ILE A 51 5.62 1.30 10.33
CA ILE A 51 5.37 1.56 8.90
C ILE A 51 3.99 2.18 8.75
N GLN A 52 3.92 3.32 8.04
CA GLN A 52 2.66 4.01 7.75
C GLN A 52 2.14 3.59 6.39
N VAL A 53 0.85 3.34 6.29
CA VAL A 53 0.17 3.12 5.02
C VAL A 53 -0.84 4.23 4.82
N HIS A 54 -0.73 4.92 3.70
CA HIS A 54 -1.65 5.96 3.25
C HIS A 54 -2.43 5.41 2.06
N GLN A 55 -3.73 5.68 2.00
CA GLN A 55 -4.54 5.34 0.83
C GLN A 55 -4.69 6.57 -0.07
N TRP A 56 -4.77 6.33 -1.37
CA TRP A 56 -5.12 7.37 -2.32
C TRP A 56 -6.57 7.82 -2.12
N GLU A 57 -6.77 9.12 -1.98
CA GLU A 57 -8.07 9.76 -1.86
C GLU A 57 -8.25 10.69 -3.07
N CYS A 58 -9.31 10.49 -3.86
CA CYS A 58 -9.68 11.47 -4.88
C CYS A 58 -10.18 12.76 -4.21
N GLY A 59 -9.82 13.92 -4.77
CA GLY A 59 -10.42 15.20 -4.36
C GLY A 59 -11.94 15.17 -4.57
N GLU A 60 -12.68 15.88 -3.70
CA GLU A 60 -14.15 15.97 -3.75
C GLU A 60 -14.69 16.49 -5.10
N ASP A 61 -13.86 17.19 -5.87
CA ASP A 61 -14.17 17.78 -7.17
C ASP A 61 -13.66 16.95 -8.37
N GLY A 62 -13.13 15.75 -8.13
CA GLY A 62 -12.53 14.91 -9.19
C GLY A 62 -11.23 15.47 -9.77
N SER A 63 -10.70 16.57 -9.23
CA SER A 63 -9.35 17.04 -9.54
C SER A 63 -8.34 16.24 -8.72
N GLY A 64 -7.13 16.07 -9.29
CA GLY A 64 -6.09 15.11 -8.88
C GLY A 64 -6.11 14.65 -7.42
N GLY A 65 -6.20 13.34 -7.23
CA GLY A 65 -6.17 12.77 -5.89
C GLY A 65 -4.85 13.03 -5.15
N LYS A 66 -4.85 12.72 -3.86
CA LYS A 66 -3.67 12.80 -3.00
C LYS A 66 -3.65 11.61 -2.05
N TYR A 67 -2.48 11.23 -1.59
CA TYR A 67 -2.38 10.31 -0.46
C TYR A 67 -2.86 11.02 0.81
N GLY A 68 -3.92 10.48 1.40
CA GLY A 68 -4.56 11.03 2.60
C GLY A 68 -3.74 10.79 3.87
N ARG A 69 -4.44 10.85 5.01
CA ARG A 69 -3.82 10.51 6.30
C ARG A 69 -3.44 9.02 6.32
N GLY A 70 -2.48 8.67 7.17
CA GLY A 70 -2.12 7.27 7.37
C GLY A 70 -3.33 6.50 7.88
N VAL A 71 -3.82 5.54 7.09
CA VAL A 71 -4.98 4.71 7.39
C VAL A 71 -4.59 3.47 8.21
N TYR A 72 -3.35 2.98 8.06
CA TYR A 72 -2.81 1.87 8.85
C TYR A 72 -1.46 2.20 9.46
N SER A 73 -1.22 1.67 10.65
CA SER A 73 0.05 1.73 11.38
C SER A 73 0.54 0.31 11.61
N LEU A 74 1.50 -0.18 10.83
CA LEU A 74 2.00 -1.55 10.93
C LEU A 74 3.13 -1.60 11.96
N ARG A 75 2.83 -2.14 13.14
CA ARG A 75 3.72 -2.15 14.32
C ARG A 75 4.35 -3.53 14.55
N SER A 76 3.75 -4.57 13.99
CA SER A 76 4.13 -5.97 14.13
C SER A 76 4.07 -6.73 12.80
N TYR A 77 4.69 -7.91 12.76
CA TYR A 77 4.59 -8.79 11.58
C TYR A 77 3.15 -9.26 11.32
N SER A 78 2.32 -9.38 12.37
CA SER A 78 0.89 -9.68 12.21
C SER A 78 0.16 -8.55 11.49
N ASP A 79 0.49 -7.29 11.79
CA ASP A 79 -0.10 -6.15 11.06
C ASP A 79 0.32 -6.15 9.59
N VAL A 80 1.59 -6.49 9.32
CA VAL A 80 2.09 -6.66 7.94
C VAL A 80 1.33 -7.77 7.22
N ALA A 81 1.13 -8.92 7.85
CA ALA A 81 0.36 -10.02 7.28
C ALA A 81 -1.10 -9.62 7.00
N HIS A 82 -1.74 -8.88 7.91
CA HIS A 82 -3.09 -8.35 7.68
C HIS A 82 -3.12 -7.35 6.53
N PHE A 83 -2.12 -6.49 6.40
CA PHE A 83 -2.04 -5.56 5.27
C PHE A 83 -1.82 -6.31 3.94
N CYS A 84 -0.97 -7.34 3.92
CA CYS A 84 -0.83 -8.22 2.77
C CYS A 84 -2.17 -8.88 2.39
N GLN A 85 -2.97 -9.32 3.37
CA GLN A 85 -4.32 -9.83 3.12
C GLN A 85 -5.25 -8.76 2.51
N ILE A 86 -5.10 -7.48 2.88
CA ILE A 86 -5.83 -6.38 2.25
C ILE A 86 -5.42 -6.22 0.78
N LEU A 87 -4.12 -6.31 0.46
CA LEU A 87 -3.65 -6.26 -0.94
C LEU A 87 -4.25 -7.41 -1.76
N VAL A 88 -4.17 -8.63 -1.25
CA VAL A 88 -4.77 -9.82 -1.88
C VAL A 88 -6.26 -9.64 -2.10
N ALA A 89 -7.00 -9.29 -1.05
CA ALA A 89 -8.43 -9.08 -1.15
C ALA A 89 -8.74 -7.98 -2.18
N SER A 90 -8.08 -6.83 -2.09
CA SER A 90 -8.35 -5.70 -2.97
C SER A 90 -8.06 -5.99 -4.43
N ALA A 91 -6.98 -6.72 -4.74
CA ALA A 91 -6.71 -7.20 -6.09
C ALA A 91 -7.80 -8.15 -6.60
N PHE A 92 -8.25 -9.08 -5.75
CA PHE A 92 -9.25 -10.07 -6.10
C PHE A 92 -10.64 -9.48 -6.22
N ILE A 93 -11.10 -8.57 -5.36
CA ILE A 93 -12.50 -8.12 -5.32
C ILE A 93 -12.73 -6.71 -5.88
N ARG A 94 -11.71 -6.04 -6.44
CA ARG A 94 -11.89 -4.74 -7.09
C ARG A 94 -12.83 -4.79 -8.29
N ALA A 95 -13.51 -3.67 -8.52
CA ALA A 95 -14.27 -3.44 -9.73
C ALA A 95 -13.34 -3.46 -10.97
N ARG A 96 -13.86 -3.96 -12.11
CA ARG A 96 -13.14 -4.06 -13.39
C ARG A 96 -11.87 -4.92 -13.35
N ARG A 97 -11.74 -5.85 -12.39
CA ARG A 97 -10.73 -6.91 -12.48
C ARG A 97 -10.92 -7.69 -13.78
N ARG A 98 -9.82 -8.11 -14.41
CA ARG A 98 -9.85 -9.03 -15.56
C ARG A 98 -9.86 -10.45 -15.01
N ASP A 99 -10.70 -11.31 -15.58
CA ASP A 99 -10.72 -12.74 -15.26
C ASP A 99 -9.45 -13.46 -15.78
#